data_AF-A0A6I3SJS5-F1
#
_entry.id   AF-A0A6I3SJS5-F1
#
_cell.length_a   1.000
_cell.length_b   1.000
_cell.length_c   1.000
_cell.angle_alpha   90.00
_cell.angle_beta   90.00
_cell.angle_gamma   90.00
#
_symmetry.space_group_name_H-M   'P 1'
#
loop_
_entity.id
_entity.type
_entity.pdbx_description
1 polymer ?
#
loop_
_entity_poly.entity_id
_entity_poly.type
_entity_poly.pdbx_seq_one_letter_code
_entity_poly.pdbx_strand_id
1 'polypeptide(L)'
;MRIITDLLFTDEQQDSILAQAREIASEENVHEPQAVRVFQEKGELCLQVLGQNPITRVRRITGYLSTTDRFNDAKLAELANRTPHMGQGSCSCDGELDAVDLLCKQKKTTDDLSQEEKQSVLADFSKAV
;
A
#
# COMPACT_ATOMS: atom_id res chain seq x y z
N MET A 1 -8.65 13.10 11.46
CA MET A 1 -9.31 12.62 10.23
C MET A 1 -9.47 13.79 9.28
N ARG A 2 -8.94 13.69 8.05
CA ARG A 2 -9.20 14.68 6.99
C ARG A 2 -10.26 14.15 6.02
N ILE A 3 -11.06 15.03 5.45
CA ILE A 3 -12.04 14.68 4.42
C ILE A 3 -11.35 14.74 3.04
N ILE A 4 -11.55 13.73 2.20
CA ILE A 4 -11.08 13.67 0.81
C ILE A 4 -12.32 13.54 -0.09
N THR A 5 -12.68 14.63 -0.78
CA THR A 5 -13.92 14.70 -1.57
C THR A 5 -13.76 15.60 -2.79
N ASP A 6 -14.50 15.25 -3.84
CA ASP A 6 -14.68 16.10 -5.03
C ASP A 6 -15.92 17.01 -4.91
N LEU A 7 -16.66 16.87 -3.80
CA LEU A 7 -17.91 17.59 -3.51
C LEU A 7 -17.66 18.77 -2.57
N LEU A 8 -18.45 19.84 -2.75
CA LEU A 8 -18.46 21.00 -1.87
C LEU A 8 -19.47 20.79 -0.74
N PHE A 9 -18.97 20.77 0.49
CA PHE A 9 -19.79 20.66 1.71
C PHE A 9 -19.65 21.93 2.55
N THR A 10 -20.74 22.34 3.20
CA THR A 10 -20.68 23.37 4.24
C THR A 10 -19.97 22.86 5.49
N ASP A 11 -19.46 23.76 6.32
CA ASP A 11 -18.73 23.38 7.54
C ASP A 11 -19.59 22.51 8.48
N GLU A 12 -20.87 22.81 8.61
CA GLU A 12 -21.82 22.01 9.39
C GLU A 12 -21.98 20.57 8.85
N GLN A 13 -21.98 20.40 7.53
CA GLN A 13 -22.05 19.09 6.90
C GLN A 13 -20.76 18.31 7.12
N GLN A 14 -19.61 18.98 7.04
CA GLN A 14 -18.31 18.35 7.30
C GLN A 14 -18.20 17.83 8.74
N ASP A 15 -18.70 18.61 9.72
CA ASP A 15 -18.73 18.20 11.12
C ASP A 15 -19.63 16.98 11.36
N SER A 16 -20.81 16.96 10.72
CA SER A 16 -21.72 15.81 10.78
C SER A 16 -21.09 14.55 10.18
N ILE A 17 -20.43 14.68 9.03
CA ILE A 17 -19.73 13.57 8.36
C ILE A 17 -18.59 13.03 9.25
N LEU A 18 -17.81 13.93 9.87
CA LEU A 18 -16.73 13.53 10.77
C LEU A 18 -17.24 12.83 12.03
N ALA A 19 -18.38 13.24 12.56
CA ALA A 19 -19.02 12.58 13.69
C ALA A 19 -19.44 11.14 13.34
N GLN A 20 -20.16 10.96 12.24
CA GLN A 20 -20.56 9.63 11.76
C GLN A 20 -19.37 8.74 11.44
N ALA A 21 -18.33 9.29 10.80
CA ALA A 21 -17.15 8.52 10.46
C ALA A 21 -16.37 8.02 11.70
N ARG A 22 -16.42 8.76 12.82
CA ARG A 22 -15.83 8.31 14.10
C ARG A 22 -16.62 7.17 14.72
N GLU A 23 -17.95 7.21 14.62
CA GLU A 23 -18.82 6.13 15.10
C GLU A 23 -18.55 4.84 14.31
N ILE A 24 -18.57 4.92 12.98
CA ILE A 24 -18.23 3.78 12.09
C ILE A 24 -16.84 3.24 12.40
N ALA A 25 -15.84 4.11 12.60
CA ALA A 25 -14.48 3.68 12.91
C ALA A 25 -14.39 2.89 14.23
N SER A 26 -15.22 3.24 15.22
CA SER A 26 -15.27 2.55 16.50
C SER A 26 -15.96 1.20 16.42
N GLU A 27 -17.02 1.08 15.61
CA GLU A 27 -17.75 -0.18 15.40
C GLU A 27 -16.92 -1.20 14.61
N GLU A 28 -16.27 -0.74 13.54
CA GLU A 28 -15.48 -1.58 12.62
C GLU A 28 -14.05 -1.85 13.11
N ASN A 29 -13.68 -1.39 14.31
CA ASN A 29 -12.33 -1.51 14.89
C ASN A 29 -11.21 -1.01 13.95
N VAL A 30 -11.45 0.11 13.26
CA VAL A 30 -10.46 0.69 12.34
C VAL A 30 -9.29 1.27 13.14
N HIS A 31 -8.10 0.68 13.00
CA HIS A 31 -6.89 1.15 13.64
C HIS A 31 -6.42 2.47 12.99
N GLU A 32 -6.14 3.49 13.81
CA GLU A 32 -5.65 4.82 13.40
C GLU A 32 -6.38 5.43 12.18
N PRO A 33 -7.63 5.88 12.34
CA PRO A 33 -8.38 6.50 11.25
C PRO A 33 -7.79 7.88 10.88
N GLN A 34 -7.25 7.99 9.66
CA GLN A 34 -6.56 9.20 9.19
C GLN A 34 -7.41 10.02 8.23
N ALA A 35 -8.20 9.39 7.37
CA ALA A 35 -8.98 10.08 6.36
C ALA A 35 -10.37 9.47 6.17
N VAL A 36 -11.30 10.29 5.69
CA VAL A 36 -12.65 9.86 5.29
C VAL A 36 -12.81 10.24 3.84
N ARG A 37 -13.06 9.26 2.99
CA ARG A 37 -13.37 9.45 1.58
C ARG A 37 -14.89 9.49 1.45
N VAL A 38 -15.43 10.60 0.95
CA VAL A 38 -16.86 10.72 0.62
C VAL A 38 -16.99 10.74 -0.89
N PHE A 39 -17.82 9.86 -1.43
CA PHE A 39 -18.07 9.76 -2.87
C PHE A 39 -19.53 9.41 -3.12
N GLN A 40 -20.00 9.65 -4.34
CA GLN A 40 -21.35 9.30 -4.74
C GLN A 40 -21.32 8.07 -5.64
N GLU A 41 -22.08 7.03 -5.28
CA GLU A 41 -22.21 5.81 -6.08
C GLU A 41 -23.70 5.53 -6.31
N LYS A 42 -24.12 5.32 -7.57
CA LYS A 42 -25.53 5.05 -7.96
C LYS A 42 -26.55 6.08 -7.44
N GLY A 43 -26.12 7.31 -7.21
CA GLY A 43 -26.97 8.39 -6.69
C GLY A 43 -27.01 8.49 -5.17
N GLU A 44 -26.39 7.56 -4.45
CA GLU A 44 -26.30 7.54 -2.99
C GLU A 44 -24.95 8.07 -2.51
N LEU A 45 -24.94 8.69 -1.33
CA LEU A 45 -23.72 9.23 -0.71
C LEU A 45 -23.07 8.15 0.15
N CYS A 46 -21.85 7.74 -0.23
CA CYS A 46 -21.09 6.69 0.41
C CYS A 46 -19.91 7.27 1.21
N LEU A 47 -19.66 6.66 2.37
CA LEU A 47 -18.60 7.02 3.29
C LEU A 47 -17.62 5.85 3.41
N GLN A 48 -16.35 6.10 3.16
CA GLN A 48 -15.28 5.13 3.38
C GLN A 48 -14.26 5.71 4.35
N VAL A 49 -14.13 5.08 5.52
CA VAL A 49 -13.10 5.42 6.49
C VAL A 49 -11.79 4.75 6.09
N LEU A 50 -10.73 5.55 5.97
CA LEU A 50 -9.39 5.11 5.66
C LEU A 50 -8.53 5.20 6.92
N GLY A 51 -8.11 4.05 7.43
CA GLY A 51 -7.15 3.91 8.52
C GLY A 51 -5.80 3.41 8.05
N GLN A 52 -4.76 3.63 8.86
CA GLN A 52 -3.49 2.96 8.67
C GLN A 52 -3.33 1.87 9.74
N ASN A 53 -3.13 0.64 9.29
CA ASN A 53 -2.69 -0.42 10.19
C ASN A 53 -1.18 -0.57 10.04
N PRO A 54 -0.37 -0.21 11.06
CA PRO A 54 1.07 -0.34 10.96
C PRO A 54 1.45 -1.82 10.82
N ILE A 55 2.04 -2.18 9.66
CA ILE A 55 2.49 -3.55 9.42
C ILE A 55 3.75 -3.80 10.26
N THR A 56 3.59 -4.52 11.37
CA THR A 56 4.72 -4.98 12.19
C THR A 56 5.26 -6.31 11.66
N ARG A 57 6.56 -6.38 11.39
CA ARG A 57 7.22 -7.62 10.97
C ARG A 57 7.86 -8.33 12.17
N VAL A 58 7.32 -9.49 12.52
CA VAL A 58 7.92 -10.41 13.50
C VAL A 58 8.98 -11.27 12.81
N ARG A 59 10.18 -11.41 13.40
CA ARG A 59 11.30 -12.15 12.81
C ARG A 59 12.00 -13.04 13.83
N ARG A 60 12.66 -14.10 13.35
CA ARG A 60 13.55 -14.95 14.16
C ARG A 60 15.00 -14.52 13.95
N ILE A 61 15.68 -14.18 15.04
CA ILE A 61 17.05 -13.66 15.00
C ILE A 61 18.03 -14.54 15.80
N THR A 62 17.62 -15.08 16.95
CA THR A 62 18.43 -15.98 17.81
C THR A 62 17.66 -17.24 18.24
N GLY A 63 16.59 -17.60 17.52
CA GLY A 63 15.78 -18.80 17.80
C GLY A 63 14.32 -18.49 18.17
N TYR A 64 14.06 -17.30 18.74
CA TYR A 64 12.72 -16.84 19.11
C TYR A 64 12.16 -15.80 18.13
N LEU A 65 10.83 -15.74 18.02
CA LEU A 65 10.11 -14.71 17.27
C LEU A 65 10.07 -13.43 18.10
N SER A 66 10.59 -12.34 17.54
CA SER A 66 10.56 -11.03 18.18
C SER A 66 10.35 -9.91 17.16
N THR A 67 9.80 -8.81 17.64
CA THR A 67 9.66 -7.55 16.93
C THR A 67 10.96 -6.73 17.03
N THR A 68 11.17 -5.79 16.09
CA THR A 68 12.43 -5.05 15.91
C THR A 68 12.79 -4.14 17.08
N ASP A 69 11.81 -3.67 17.85
CA ASP A 69 11.95 -2.88 19.07
C ASP A 69 12.72 -3.61 20.19
N ARG A 70 12.77 -4.95 20.15
CA ARG A 70 13.48 -5.77 21.16
C ARG A 70 14.84 -6.27 20.66
N PHE A 71 15.30 -5.80 19.50
CA PHE A 71 16.60 -6.22 18.97
C PHE A 71 17.71 -5.45 19.66
N ASN A 72 18.84 -6.11 19.88
CA ASN A 72 20.05 -5.43 20.32
C ASN A 72 20.70 -4.68 19.14
N ASP A 73 21.65 -3.80 19.46
CA ASP A 73 22.31 -2.93 18.47
C ASP A 73 22.96 -3.71 17.32
N ALA A 74 23.58 -4.85 17.63
CA ALA A 74 24.22 -5.70 16.63
C ALA A 74 23.21 -6.24 15.58
N LYS A 75 21.98 -6.57 16.00
CA LYS A 75 20.95 -7.09 15.11
C LYS A 75 20.20 -5.99 14.36
N LEU A 76 20.11 -4.80 14.95
CA LEU A 76 19.67 -3.60 14.24
C LEU A 76 20.67 -3.23 13.12
N ALA A 77 21.97 -3.29 13.40
CA ALA A 77 23.02 -3.07 12.41
C ALA A 77 23.02 -4.13 11.30
N GLU A 78 22.86 -5.41 11.64
CA GLU A 78 22.68 -6.49 10.66
C GLU A 78 21.47 -6.21 9.75
N LEU A 79 20.33 -5.81 10.32
CA LEU A 79 19.11 -5.52 9.57
C LEU A 79 19.27 -4.31 8.65
N ALA A 80 19.94 -3.25 9.11
CA ALA A 80 20.22 -2.05 8.32
C ALA A 80 21.12 -2.35 7.10
N ASN A 81 22.05 -3.30 7.25
CA ASN A 81 22.95 -3.72 6.17
C ASN A 81 22.31 -4.71 5.19
N ARG A 82 21.05 -5.14 5.39
CA ARG A 82 20.38 -6.04 4.45
C ARG A 82 19.99 -5.27 3.19
N THR A 83 20.59 -5.65 2.07
CA THR A 83 20.20 -5.19 0.75
C THR A 83 19.10 -6.09 0.17
N PRO A 84 17.99 -5.53 -0.33
CA PRO A 84 17.00 -6.32 -1.06
C PRO A 84 17.64 -6.90 -2.32
N HIS A 85 17.33 -8.15 -2.64
CA HIS A 85 17.81 -8.80 -3.87
C HIS A 85 17.26 -8.11 -5.15
N MET A 86 16.21 -7.30 -5.03
CA MET A 86 15.60 -6.56 -6.14
C MET A 86 16.05 -5.10 -6.21
N GLY A 87 17.36 -4.88 -6.18
CA GLY A 87 17.93 -3.55 -6.28
C GLY A 87 19.40 -3.60 -6.64
N GLN A 88 19.68 -3.47 -7.94
CA GLN A 88 21.00 -3.36 -8.56
C GLN A 88 21.75 -4.68 -8.80
N GLY A 89 21.44 -5.32 -9.93
CA GLY A 89 22.44 -5.74 -10.92
C GLY A 89 23.68 -6.52 -10.47
N SER A 90 23.57 -7.51 -9.57
CA SER A 90 24.67 -8.48 -9.41
C SER A 90 24.24 -9.88 -8.95
N CYS A 91 22.96 -10.25 -9.09
CA CYS A 91 22.66 -11.68 -9.16
C CYS A 91 23.21 -12.16 -10.51
N SER A 92 24.07 -13.17 -10.48
CA SER A 92 24.57 -13.89 -11.65
C SER A 92 23.47 -14.66 -12.42
N CYS A 93 22.21 -14.33 -12.17
CA CYS A 93 21.07 -14.80 -12.92
C CYS A 93 20.81 -13.76 -14.02
N ASP A 94 21.50 -13.94 -15.15
CA ASP A 94 21.32 -13.21 -16.41
C ASP A 94 19.94 -13.53 -17.03
N GLY A 95 18.88 -13.15 -16.34
CA GLY A 95 17.53 -13.11 -16.89
C GLY A 95 17.21 -11.67 -17.23
N GLU A 96 16.83 -11.40 -18.49
CA GLU A 96 16.19 -10.16 -18.90
C GLU A 96 15.15 -9.76 -17.84
N LEU A 97 15.21 -8.51 -17.36
CA LEU A 97 14.18 -8.01 -16.45
C LEU A 97 12.84 -8.10 -17.17
N ASP A 98 11.94 -8.94 -16.65
CA ASP A 98 10.58 -9.06 -17.16
C ASP A 98 9.91 -7.68 -17.23
N ALA A 99 9.07 -7.45 -18.24
CA ALA A 99 8.39 -6.16 -18.44
C ALA A 99 7.63 -5.69 -17.18
N VAL A 100 7.15 -6.64 -16.37
CA VAL A 100 6.48 -6.40 -15.09
C VAL A 100 7.41 -5.78 -14.03
N ASP A 101 8.68 -6.18 -13.98
CA ASP A 101 9.68 -5.64 -13.05
C ASP A 101 10.10 -4.21 -13.41
N LEU A 102 10.11 -3.89 -14.70
CA LEU A 102 10.30 -2.52 -15.20
C LEU A 102 9.15 -1.60 -14.79
N LEU A 103 7.92 -2.09 -14.81
CA LEU A 103 6.73 -1.35 -14.40
C LEU A 103 6.73 -1.04 -12.90
N CYS A 104 7.11 -2.04 -12.09
CA CYS A 104 7.24 -1.90 -10.64
C CYS A 104 8.29 -0.84 -10.27
N LYS A 105 9.44 -0.80 -10.97
CA LYS A 105 10.47 0.23 -10.78
C LYS A 105 10.02 1.63 -11.16
N GLN A 106 9.20 1.75 -12.21
CA GLN A 106 8.64 3.03 -12.64
C GLN A 106 7.47 3.50 -11.76
N LYS A 107 7.05 2.69 -10.77
CA LYS A 107 5.85 2.94 -9.93
C LYS A 107 4.60 3.25 -10.76
N LYS A 108 4.55 2.73 -11.98
CA LYS A 108 3.38 2.89 -12.86
C LYS A 108 2.37 1.82 -12.51
N THR A 109 1.12 2.22 -12.38
CA THR A 109 -0.01 1.31 -12.28
C THR A 109 -0.41 0.84 -13.69
N THR A 110 -1.19 -0.23 -13.80
CA THR A 110 -1.69 -0.73 -15.10
C THR A 110 -2.52 0.31 -15.85
N ASP A 111 -3.05 1.30 -15.16
CA ASP A 111 -3.85 2.38 -15.73
C ASP A 111 -2.98 3.45 -16.42
N ASP A 112 -1.69 3.52 -16.06
CA ASP A 112 -0.73 4.46 -16.62
C ASP A 112 -0.09 3.96 -17.94
N LEU A 113 -0.50 2.78 -18.42
CA LEU A 113 0.08 2.13 -19.59
C LEU A 113 -0.67 2.44 -20.88
N SER A 114 0.09 2.67 -21.94
CA SER A 114 -0.41 2.71 -23.30
C SER A 114 -0.96 1.34 -23.72
N GLN A 115 -1.83 1.31 -24.74
CA GLN A 115 -2.44 0.05 -25.19
C GLN A 115 -1.41 -0.97 -25.73
N GLU A 116 -0.30 -0.48 -26.27
CA GLU A 116 0.80 -1.31 -26.79
C GLU A 116 1.57 -2.00 -25.65
N GLU A 117 1.86 -1.29 -24.55
CA GLU A 117 2.50 -1.86 -23.36
C GLU A 117 1.60 -2.89 -22.66
N LYS A 118 0.28 -2.69 -22.69
CA LYS A 118 -0.67 -3.68 -22.18
C LYS A 118 -0.65 -4.97 -23.00
N GLN A 119 -0.55 -4.87 -24.33
CA GLN A 119 -0.47 -6.02 -25.22
C GLN A 119 0.85 -6.79 -25.06
N SER A 120 1.97 -6.11 -24.86
CA SER A 120 3.26 -6.79 -24.64
C SER A 120 3.26 -7.60 -23.34
N VAL A 121 2.77 -7.00 -22.24
CA VAL A 121 2.67 -7.69 -20.94
C VAL A 121 1.79 -8.94 -21.05
N LEU A 122 0.63 -8.84 -21.72
CA LEU A 122 -0.26 -9.98 -21.96
C LEU A 122 0.38 -11.09 -22.82
N ALA A 123 1.18 -10.71 -23.83
CA ALA A 123 1.89 -11.66 -24.68
C ALA A 123 2.95 -12.44 -23.89
N ASP A 124 3.66 -11.79 -22.97
CA ASP A 124 4.65 -12.47 -22.12
C ASP A 124 4.01 -13.47 -21.17
N PHE A 125 2.85 -13.15 -20.59
CA PHE A 125 2.08 -14.11 -19.79
C PHE A 125 1.62 -15.33 -20.60
N SER A 126 1.30 -15.16 -21.88
CA SER A 126 0.88 -16.26 -22.75
C SER A 126 2.02 -17.20 -23.17
N LYS A 127 3.27 -16.73 -23.12
CA LYS A 127 4.47 -17.53 -23.43
C LYS A 127 4.97 -18.36 -22.25
N ALA A 128 4.53 -18.04 -21.03
CA ALA A 128 4.92 -18.72 -19.80
C ALA A 128 4.07 -19.98 -19.48
N VAL A 129 3.18 -20.38 -20.40
CA VAL A 129 2.35 -21.60 -20.36
C VAL A 129 2.81 -22.57 -21.45
#